data_AF-A0A668A0V6-F1
#
_entry.id   AF-A0A668A0V6-F1
#
_cell.length_a   1.000
_cell.length_b   1.000
_cell.length_c   1.000
_cell.angle_alpha   90.00
_cell.angle_beta   90.00
_cell.angle_gamma   90.00
#
_symmetry.space_group_name_H-M   'P 1'
#
loop_
_entity.id
_entity.type
_entity.pdbx_description
1 polymer ?
#
loop_
_entity_poly.entity_id
_entity_poly.type
_entity_poly.pdbx_seq_one_letter_code
_entity_poly.pdbx_strand_id
1 'polypeptide(L)'
;MRLIAMGELTAQTATSRAATMIHSPDSTQIVNPRPPEVISLTKPGRNTNQLQFMKNVVLKALWRHEQAWPFYQPVDAIRLGLPDYYEIIKSPMDLGTIKKRLENNYYWSATECMEDFNTMFTNCYQYNNVRSYST
;
A
#
# COMPACT_ATOMS: atom_id res chain seq x y z
N MET A 1 16.80 10.63 0.27
CA MET A 1 15.64 9.95 0.87
C MET A 1 15.95 8.45 0.94
N ARG A 2 16.50 7.96 2.05
CA ARG A 2 16.87 6.55 2.22
C ARG A 2 15.61 5.75 2.54
N LEU A 3 14.97 5.20 1.51
CA LEU A 3 14.02 4.10 1.68
C LEU A 3 14.81 2.91 2.21
N ILE A 4 14.45 2.45 3.41
CA ILE A 4 15.08 1.33 4.09
C ILE A 4 14.92 0.08 3.22
N ALA A 5 16.00 -0.27 2.52
CA ALA A 5 16.20 -1.57 1.92
C ALA A 5 16.44 -2.57 3.06
N MET A 6 15.46 -3.42 3.35
CA MET A 6 15.63 -4.61 4.18
C MET A 6 15.35 -5.81 3.29
N GLY A 7 16.35 -6.17 2.52
CA GLY A 7 16.42 -7.43 1.79
C GLY A 7 17.61 -8.21 2.32
N GLU A 8 17.38 -9.01 3.36
CA GLU A 8 18.11 -10.25 3.64
C GLU A 8 17.40 -10.94 4.82
N LEU A 9 16.59 -11.94 4.51
CA LEU A 9 16.13 -12.93 5.48
C LEU A 9 16.51 -14.30 4.91
N THR A 10 17.63 -14.80 5.40
CA THR A 10 18.10 -16.17 5.20
C THR A 10 17.10 -17.14 5.85
N ALA A 11 16.81 -18.21 5.13
CA ALA A 11 15.96 -19.31 5.61
C ALA A 11 16.65 -20.03 6.78
N GLN A 12 15.91 -20.23 7.88
CA GLN A 12 16.25 -21.23 8.89
C GLN A 12 15.01 -21.99 9.35
N THR A 13 15.06 -23.29 9.10
CA THR A 13 14.13 -24.33 9.54
C THR A 13 14.37 -24.63 11.03
N ALA A 14 13.31 -24.72 11.84
CA ALA A 14 13.38 -25.44 13.11
C ALA A 14 12.01 -25.99 13.56
N THR A 15 12.08 -27.23 14.01
CA THR A 15 11.08 -28.22 14.40
C THR A 15 10.22 -27.86 15.63
N SER A 16 8.96 -28.28 15.56
CA SER A 16 7.94 -28.58 16.60
C SER A 16 8.30 -28.48 18.09
N ARG A 17 7.40 -27.85 18.87
CA ARG A 17 6.95 -28.35 20.18
C ARG A 17 5.62 -27.72 20.61
N ALA A 18 4.65 -28.57 20.96
CA ALA A 18 3.41 -28.18 21.61
C ALA A 18 3.68 -27.86 23.09
N ALA A 19 3.24 -26.68 23.56
CA ALA A 19 3.12 -26.35 24.98
C ALA A 19 2.02 -25.30 25.22
N THR A 20 1.08 -25.72 26.05
CA THR A 20 0.02 -25.09 26.85
C THR A 20 -0.13 -23.55 26.91
N MET A 21 -1.42 -23.16 26.87
CA MET A 21 -2.06 -21.86 27.10
C MET A 21 -1.49 -20.99 28.24
N ILE A 22 -1.13 -19.74 27.92
CA ILE A 22 -1.33 -18.56 28.77
C ILE A 22 -1.94 -17.48 27.86
N HIS A 23 -3.20 -17.12 28.09
CA HIS A 23 -3.87 -16.01 27.41
C HIS A 23 -3.43 -14.70 28.08
N SER A 24 -2.60 -13.92 27.39
CA SER A 24 -2.30 -12.53 27.75
C SER A 24 -3.42 -11.61 27.23
N PRO A 25 -4.02 -10.75 28.07
CA PRO A 25 -5.10 -9.87 27.66
C PRO A 25 -4.55 -8.49 27.25
N ASP A 26 -3.74 -8.44 26.20
CA ASP A 26 -3.64 -7.28 25.30
C ASP A 26 -2.73 -7.66 24.15
N SER A 27 -3.34 -8.10 23.05
CA SER A 27 -2.64 -8.28 21.80
C SER A 27 -3.55 -7.65 20.77
N THR A 28 -3.41 -6.35 20.56
CA THR A 28 -3.92 -5.69 19.36
C THR A 28 -3.34 -6.44 18.17
N GLN A 29 -4.08 -7.43 17.68
CA GLN A 29 -3.66 -8.22 16.55
C GLN A 29 -3.55 -7.26 15.37
N ILE A 30 -2.34 -7.08 14.87
CA ILE A 30 -2.08 -6.29 13.67
C ILE A 30 -2.78 -7.02 12.52
N VAL A 31 -3.86 -6.45 12.00
CA VAL A 31 -4.60 -7.01 10.86
C VAL A 31 -4.45 -6.06 9.67
N ASN A 32 -3.87 -6.56 8.57
CA ASN A 32 -3.86 -5.81 7.32
C ASN A 32 -5.32 -5.59 6.86
N PRO A 33 -5.71 -4.37 6.48
CA PRO A 33 -7.06 -4.09 6.02
C PRO A 33 -7.36 -4.82 4.71
N ARG A 34 -8.64 -4.91 4.37
CA ARG A 34 -9.05 -5.37 3.05
C ARG A 34 -8.38 -4.49 1.97
N PRO A 35 -7.88 -5.08 0.87
CA PRO A 35 -7.35 -4.31 -0.24
C PRO A 35 -8.36 -3.27 -0.73
N PRO A 36 -7.90 -2.09 -1.22
CA PRO A 36 -8.81 -1.10 -1.77
C PRO A 36 -9.62 -1.67 -2.93
N GLU A 37 -10.87 -1.20 -3.07
CA GLU A 37 -11.76 -1.63 -4.15
C GLU A 37 -11.20 -1.25 -5.52
N VAL A 38 -11.17 -2.18 -6.48
CA VAL A 38 -10.62 -1.96 -7.83
C VAL A 38 -11.66 -2.06 -8.94
N ILE A 39 -12.90 -2.41 -8.61
CA ILE A 39 -14.06 -2.48 -9.51
C ILE A 39 -15.23 -1.90 -8.73
N SER A 40 -15.89 -0.88 -9.27
CA SER A 40 -17.12 -0.35 -8.68
C SER A 40 -18.33 -0.98 -9.35
N LEU A 41 -19.22 -1.60 -8.55
CA LEU A 41 -20.49 -2.17 -9.04
C LEU A 41 -21.63 -1.14 -9.04
N THR A 42 -21.44 -0.02 -8.33
CA THR A 42 -22.48 0.99 -8.09
C THR A 42 -22.23 2.28 -8.84
N LYS A 43 -20.96 2.62 -9.13
CA LYS A 43 -20.58 3.82 -9.87
C LYS A 43 -20.04 3.43 -11.25
N PRO A 44 -20.59 3.98 -12.34
CA PRO A 44 -19.97 3.83 -13.65
C PRO A 44 -18.64 4.59 -13.66
N GLY A 45 -17.60 4.01 -14.24
CA GLY A 45 -16.40 4.77 -14.59
C GLY A 45 -16.32 5.10 -16.07
N ARG A 46 -15.25 5.76 -16.48
CA ARG A 46 -15.09 6.31 -17.83
C ARG A 46 -13.73 5.97 -18.40
N ASN A 47 -13.66 5.98 -19.72
CA ASN A 47 -12.41 5.94 -20.47
C ASN A 47 -12.27 7.26 -21.23
N THR A 48 -11.41 8.15 -20.73
CA THR A 48 -11.16 9.48 -21.32
C THR A 48 -9.71 9.59 -21.76
N ASN A 49 -9.40 10.54 -22.65
CA ASN A 49 -8.02 10.83 -23.05
C ASN A 49 -7.11 11.17 -21.85
N GLN A 50 -7.64 11.87 -20.85
CA GLN A 50 -6.89 12.17 -19.62
C GLN A 50 -6.61 10.91 -18.80
N LEU A 51 -7.59 10.00 -18.63
CA LEU A 51 -7.37 8.73 -17.93
C LEU A 51 -6.42 7.81 -18.70
N GLN A 52 -6.48 7.81 -20.04
CA GLN A 52 -5.51 7.12 -20.88
C GLN A 52 -4.11 7.70 -20.71
N PHE A 53 -3.97 9.03 -20.61
CA PHE A 53 -2.69 9.67 -20.32
C PHE A 53 -2.16 9.28 -18.93
N MET A 54 -3.02 9.28 -17.90
CA MET A 54 -2.66 8.82 -16.56
C MET A 54 -2.14 7.37 -16.58
N LYS A 55 -2.80 6.47 -17.31
CA LYS A 55 -2.38 5.06 -17.44
C LYS A 55 -1.09 4.88 -18.25
N ASN A 56 -1.04 5.45 -19.45
CA ASN A 56 -0.03 5.12 -20.45
C ASN A 56 1.26 5.93 -20.27
N VAL A 57 1.18 7.10 -19.64
CA VAL A 57 2.31 8.01 -19.44
C VAL A 57 2.69 8.07 -17.96
N VAL A 58 1.79 8.59 -17.11
CA VAL A 58 2.12 8.87 -15.70
C VAL A 58 2.43 7.60 -14.91
N LEU A 59 1.48 6.66 -14.88
CA LEU A 59 1.63 5.39 -14.18
C LEU A 59 2.81 4.59 -14.74
N LYS A 60 2.98 4.53 -16.07
CA LYS A 60 4.09 3.81 -16.70
C LYS A 60 5.46 4.41 -16.36
N ALA A 61 5.56 5.75 -16.24
CA ALA A 61 6.78 6.42 -15.82
C ALA A 61 7.11 6.09 -14.36
N LEU A 62 6.13 6.20 -13.46
CA LEU A 62 6.31 5.86 -12.04
C LEU A 62 6.65 4.38 -11.84
N TRP A 63 5.99 3.49 -12.58
CA TRP A 63 6.22 2.04 -12.47
C TRP A 63 7.65 1.65 -12.83
N ARG A 64 8.27 2.35 -13.78
CA ARG A 64 9.65 2.09 -14.24
C ARG A 64 10.72 2.71 -13.35
N HIS A 65 10.35 3.56 -12.40
CA HIS A 65 11.32 4.19 -11.51
C HIS A 65 11.97 3.14 -10.60
N GLU A 66 13.30 3.18 -10.46
CA GLU A 66 14.08 2.15 -9.74
C GLU A 66 13.63 1.95 -8.29
N GLN A 67 13.15 3.03 -7.67
CA GLN A 67 12.71 3.04 -6.27
C GLN A 67 11.20 2.89 -6.09
N ALA A 68 10.46 2.55 -7.16
CA ALA A 68 9.00 2.40 -7.08
C ALA A 68 8.56 1.07 -6.44
N TRP A 69 9.47 0.11 -6.27
CA TRP A 69 9.15 -1.24 -5.79
C TRP A 69 8.33 -1.29 -4.47
N PRO A 70 8.51 -0.40 -3.47
CA PRO A 70 7.70 -0.45 -2.24
C PRO A 70 6.23 -0.09 -2.47
N PHE A 71 5.92 0.58 -3.58
CA PHE A 71 4.58 1.08 -3.90
C PHE A 71 3.82 0.14 -4.84
N TYR A 72 4.40 -0.97 -5.29
CA TYR A 72 3.75 -1.87 -6.25
C TYR A 72 2.58 -2.65 -5.67
N GLN A 73 2.49 -2.78 -4.35
CA GLN A 73 1.46 -3.52 -3.63
C GLN A 73 1.07 -2.75 -2.36
N PRO A 74 -0.13 -3.04 -1.79
CA PRO A 74 -0.49 -2.54 -0.46
C PRO A 74 0.59 -2.85 0.59
N VAL A 75 0.75 -1.95 1.55
CA VAL A 75 1.71 -2.13 2.64
C VAL A 75 1.34 -3.34 3.49
N ASP A 76 2.23 -4.29 3.63
CA ASP A 76 2.03 -5.43 4.52
C ASP A 76 2.62 -5.09 5.89
N ALA A 77 1.80 -4.53 6.77
CA ALA A 77 2.22 -4.04 8.08
C ALA A 77 2.75 -5.18 8.97
N ILE A 78 2.17 -6.38 8.84
CA ILE A 78 2.60 -7.57 9.57
C ILE A 78 4.00 -7.98 9.11
N ARG A 79 4.18 -8.17 7.79
CA ARG A 79 5.46 -8.62 7.23
C ARG A 79 6.59 -7.62 7.44
N LEU A 80 6.28 -6.33 7.49
CA LEU A 80 7.26 -5.26 7.70
C LEU A 80 7.48 -4.91 9.17
N GLY A 81 6.74 -5.50 10.11
CA GLY A 81 6.86 -5.20 11.53
C GLY A 81 6.46 -3.76 11.87
N LEU A 82 5.39 -3.26 11.25
CA LEU A 82 4.88 -1.90 11.40
C LEU A 82 3.53 -1.92 12.16
N PRO A 83 3.53 -2.11 13.49
CA PRO A 83 2.31 -2.36 14.27
C PRO A 83 1.29 -1.22 14.21
N ASP A 84 1.77 0.01 14.08
CA ASP A 84 1.00 1.25 14.13
C ASP A 84 0.61 1.76 12.73
N TYR A 85 1.02 1.10 11.65
CA TYR A 85 0.87 1.63 10.29
C TYR A 85 -0.58 1.96 9.96
N TYR A 86 -1.49 1.02 10.17
CA TYR A 86 -2.92 1.20 9.90
C TYR A 86 -3.68 1.94 11.01
N GLU A 87 -3.02 2.18 12.15
CA GLU A 87 -3.51 3.12 13.15
C GLU A 87 -3.25 4.57 12.74
N ILE A 88 -2.15 4.84 12.03
CA ILE A 88 -1.80 6.17 11.52
C ILE A 88 -2.43 6.42 10.14
N ILE A 89 -2.33 5.45 9.23
CA ILE A 89 -2.77 5.55 7.83
C ILE A 89 -4.16 4.97 7.67
N LYS A 90 -5.15 5.86 7.48
CA LYS A 90 -6.58 5.50 7.41
C LYS A 90 -7.08 5.16 6.02
N SER A 91 -6.42 5.68 4.98
CA SER A 91 -6.81 5.46 3.58
C SER A 91 -5.62 4.93 2.78
N PRO A 92 -5.28 3.62 2.90
CA PRO A 92 -4.13 3.06 2.20
C PRO A 92 -4.32 3.08 0.68
N MET A 93 -3.22 3.35 -0.03
CA MET A 93 -3.19 3.39 -1.48
C MET A 93 -1.81 2.99 -2.00
N ASP A 94 -1.77 2.36 -3.18
CA ASP A 94 -0.56 1.84 -3.82
C ASP A 94 -0.70 1.85 -5.35
N LEU A 95 0.43 1.79 -6.08
CA LEU A 95 0.48 1.80 -7.54
C LEU A 95 -0.22 0.57 -8.15
N GLY A 96 -0.18 -0.58 -7.49
CA GLY A 96 -0.83 -1.80 -7.97
C GLY A 96 -2.35 -1.65 -7.99
N THR A 97 -2.92 -1.04 -6.94
CA THR A 97 -4.32 -0.66 -6.87
C THR A 97 -4.69 0.36 -7.94
N ILE A 98 -3.94 1.46 -8.05
CA ILE A 98 -4.20 2.51 -9.07
C ILE A 98 -4.14 1.93 -10.49
N LYS A 99 -3.17 1.06 -10.76
CA LYS A 99 -3.05 0.33 -12.03
C LYS A 99 -4.31 -0.48 -12.34
N LYS A 100 -4.78 -1.30 -11.39
CA LYS A 100 -6.00 -2.11 -11.56
C LYS A 100 -7.24 -1.24 -11.76
N ARG A 101 -7.36 -0.14 -11.00
CA ARG A 101 -8.45 0.84 -11.16
C ARG A 101 -8.47 1.46 -12.56
N LEU A 102 -7.32 1.86 -13.10
CA LEU A 102 -7.20 2.37 -14.48
C LEU A 102 -7.50 1.29 -15.54
N GLU A 103 -7.16 0.02 -15.27
CA GLU A 103 -7.46 -1.10 -16.17
C GLU A 103 -8.94 -1.47 -16.19
N ASN A 104 -9.61 -1.35 -15.05
CA ASN A 104 -11.02 -1.69 -14.88
C ASN A 104 -11.98 -0.52 -15.19
N ASN A 105 -11.47 0.60 -15.73
CA ASN A 105 -12.23 1.84 -15.89
C ASN A 105 -12.97 2.25 -14.60
N TYR A 106 -12.29 2.19 -13.45
CA TYR A 106 -12.88 2.51 -12.14
C TYR A 106 -13.15 4.00 -11.96
N TYR A 107 -12.25 4.85 -12.46
CA TYR A 107 -12.33 6.29 -12.25
C TYR A 107 -13.34 6.95 -13.19
N TRP A 108 -14.03 7.96 -12.68
CA TRP A 108 -14.88 8.83 -13.50
C TRP A 108 -14.07 9.94 -14.18
N SER A 109 -13.03 10.44 -13.52
CA SER A 109 -12.19 11.55 -14.00
C SER A 109 -10.71 11.34 -13.65
N ALA A 110 -9.83 12.04 -14.35
CA ALA A 110 -8.39 12.02 -14.04
C ALA A 110 -8.08 12.65 -12.67
N THR A 111 -8.93 13.54 -12.16
CA THR A 111 -8.80 14.11 -10.81
C THR A 111 -8.88 13.04 -9.75
N GLU A 112 -9.85 12.11 -9.83
CA GLU A 112 -9.98 10.99 -8.88
C GLU A 112 -8.74 10.08 -8.91
N CYS A 113 -8.19 9.85 -10.11
CA CYS A 113 -6.95 9.09 -10.24
C CYS A 113 -5.76 9.84 -9.61
N MET A 114 -5.68 11.16 -9.77
CA MET A 114 -4.62 11.99 -9.17
C MET A 114 -4.72 12.04 -7.64
N GLU A 115 -5.93 12.05 -7.10
CA GLU A 115 -6.19 11.99 -5.66
C GLU A 115 -5.65 10.69 -5.03
N ASP A 116 -5.77 9.55 -5.71
CA ASP A 116 -5.15 8.31 -5.25
C ASP A 116 -3.62 8.38 -5.27
N PHE A 117 -3.01 8.97 -6.31
CA PHE A 117 -1.56 9.20 -6.32
C PHE A 117 -1.12 10.10 -5.17
N ASN A 118 -1.83 11.21 -4.93
CA ASN A 118 -1.56 12.11 -3.81
C ASN A 118 -1.71 11.39 -2.47
N THR A 119 -2.76 10.58 -2.30
CA THR A 119 -2.99 9.79 -1.09
C THR A 119 -1.82 8.83 -0.83
N MET A 120 -1.36 8.11 -1.85
CA MET A 120 -0.21 7.21 -1.74
C MET A 120 1.05 7.94 -1.25
N PHE A 121 1.37 9.09 -1.85
CA PHE A 121 2.55 9.87 -1.44
C PHE A 121 2.38 10.50 -0.06
N THR A 122 1.23 11.10 0.24
CA THR A 122 0.93 11.69 1.56
C THR A 122 1.03 10.66 2.67
N ASN A 123 0.49 9.44 2.47
CA ASN A 123 0.62 8.36 3.44
C ASN A 123 2.08 8.00 3.71
N CYS A 124 2.89 7.93 2.64
CA CYS A 124 4.32 7.68 2.75
C CYS A 124 5.03 8.78 3.56
N TYR A 125 4.77 10.06 3.28
CA TYR A 125 5.37 11.15 4.05
C TYR A 125 4.91 11.18 5.49
N GLN A 126 3.60 11.04 5.74
CA GLN A 126 3.02 11.06 7.07
C GLN A 126 3.63 9.99 7.97
N TYR A 127 3.65 8.74 7.52
CA TYR A 127 4.16 7.64 8.34
C TYR A 127 5.68 7.75 8.58
N ASN A 128 6.45 8.03 7.53
CA ASN A 128 7.91 8.07 7.64
C ASN A 128 8.44 9.31 8.39
N ASN A 129 7.73 10.44 8.32
CA ASN A 129 8.12 11.64 9.08
C ASN A 129 7.83 11.46 10.58
N VAL A 130 6.70 10.86 10.96
CA VAL A 130 6.41 10.57 12.38
C VAL A 130 7.50 9.68 12.98
N ARG A 131 7.89 8.62 12.28
CA ARG A 131 8.95 7.71 12.74
C ARG A 131 10.31 8.41 12.91
N SER A 132 10.59 9.43 12.10
CA SER A 132 11.87 10.16 12.13
C SER A 132 12.03 11.05 13.37
N TYR A 133 10.97 11.37 14.10
CA TYR A 133 11.01 12.15 15.35
C TYR A 133 10.97 11.27 16.61
N SER A 134 10.81 9.95 16.47
CA SER A 134 10.66 9.01 17.60
C SER A 134 11.90 8.14 17.85
N THR A 135 13.04 8.47 17.23
CA THR A 135 14.35 7.81 17.46
C THR A 135 15.29 8.80 18.15
#